data_AF-A0A9P5U8B6-F1
#
_entry.id   AF-A0A9P5U8B6-F1
#
_cell.length_a   1.000
_cell.length_b   1.000
_cell.length_c   1.000
_cell.angle_alpha   90.00
_cell.angle_beta   90.00
_cell.angle_gamma   90.00
#
_symmetry.space_group_name_H-M   'P 1'
#
loop_
_entity.id
_entity.type
_entity.pdbx_description
1 polymer ?
#
loop_
_entity_poly.entity_id
_entity_poly.type
_entity_poly.pdbx_seq_one_letter_code
_entity_poly.pdbx_strand_id
1 'polypeptide(L)'
;MSILQNAQRDLDDYDREIHRLESRRMVLIAEQERTRKIMEQVKYLLAPIRKLPGEILGYVFDQCCDMNQFKSIGVDPPVDPVGRLKTKPALVLSSVCSRWRRFGLSLPQIWARIAFKMTQAQDGSLTTDQSYYERPAKTLTLFVERSKQHPLTI
;
A
#
# COMPACT_ATOMS: atom_id res chain seq x y z
N MET A 1 -55.29 14.46 40.81
CA MET A 1 -54.00 13.80 41.12
C MET A 1 -53.20 13.36 39.87
N SER A 2 -53.51 13.85 38.65
CA SER A 2 -52.88 13.36 37.41
C SER A 2 -51.66 14.18 36.94
N ILE A 3 -51.58 15.45 37.31
CA ILE A 3 -50.49 16.35 36.87
C ILE A 3 -49.14 15.94 37.49
N LEU A 4 -49.14 15.59 38.78
CA LEU A 4 -47.93 15.12 39.49
C LEU A 4 -47.39 13.81 38.92
N GLN A 5 -48.27 12.88 38.51
CA GLN A 5 -47.85 11.61 37.91
C GLN A 5 -47.26 11.81 36.50
N ASN A 6 -47.81 12.73 35.72
CA ASN A 6 -47.26 13.06 34.40
C ASN A 6 -45.88 13.72 34.55
N ALA A 7 -45.73 14.69 35.47
CA ALA A 7 -44.45 15.34 35.73
C ALA A 7 -43.37 14.34 36.21
N GLN A 8 -43.75 13.36 37.04
CA GLN A 8 -42.81 12.31 37.46
C GLN A 8 -42.37 11.42 36.29
N ARG A 9 -43.30 11.05 35.39
CA ARG A 9 -42.97 10.28 34.19
C ARG A 9 -42.00 11.05 33.28
N ASP A 10 -42.25 12.34 33.07
CA ASP A 10 -41.40 13.19 32.25
C ASP A 10 -39.97 13.29 32.83
N LEU A 11 -39.84 13.42 34.16
CA LEU A 11 -38.53 13.37 34.83
C LEU A 11 -37.81 12.04 34.59
N ASP A 12 -38.52 10.91 34.76
CA ASP A 12 -37.92 9.59 34.53
C ASP A 12 -37.50 9.41 33.06
N ASP A 13 -38.25 9.98 32.10
CA ASP A 13 -37.90 9.99 30.68
C ASP A 13 -36.66 10.85 30.40
N TYR A 14 -36.55 12.02 31.03
CA TYR A 14 -35.38 12.88 30.91
C TYR A 14 -34.13 12.23 31.51
N ASP A 15 -34.22 11.59 32.67
CA ASP A 15 -33.08 10.89 33.28
C ASP A 15 -32.60 9.74 32.40
N ARG A 16 -33.53 8.98 31.80
CA ARG A 16 -33.19 7.93 30.81
C ARG A 16 -32.44 8.51 29.62
N GLU A 17 -32.91 9.63 29.08
CA GLU A 17 -32.29 10.25 27.91
C GLU A 17 -30.92 10.85 28.25
N ILE A 18 -30.76 11.47 29.42
CA ILE A 18 -29.47 11.96 29.92
C ILE A 18 -28.47 10.82 30.01
N HIS A 19 -28.81 9.71 30.67
CA HIS A 19 -27.92 8.55 30.78
C HIS A 19 -27.55 7.95 29.42
N ARG A 20 -28.49 7.93 28.47
CA ARG A 20 -28.24 7.48 27.11
C ARG A 20 -27.24 8.40 26.39
N LEU A 21 -27.41 9.71 26.50
CA LEU A 21 -26.53 10.69 25.87
C LEU A 21 -25.14 10.71 26.51
N GLU A 22 -25.04 10.59 27.82
CA GLU A 22 -23.76 10.48 28.53
C GLU A 22 -22.99 9.23 28.13
N SER A 23 -23.67 8.08 28.04
CA SER A 23 -23.09 6.83 27.54
C SER A 23 -22.55 7.01 26.11
N ARG A 24 -23.33 7.66 25.23
CA ARG A 24 -22.90 7.94 23.86
C ARG A 24 -21.73 8.91 23.79
N ARG A 25 -21.69 9.92 24.67
CA ARG A 25 -20.57 10.86 24.80
C ARG A 25 -19.29 10.13 25.21
N MET A 26 -19.37 9.20 26.16
CA MET A 26 -18.21 8.40 26.59
C MET A 26 -17.64 7.58 25.43
N VAL A 27 -18.49 6.91 24.65
CA VAL A 27 -18.06 6.15 23.47
C VAL A 27 -17.35 7.06 22.47
N LEU A 28 -17.94 8.21 22.13
CA LEU A 28 -17.34 9.15 21.18
C LEU A 28 -16.01 9.73 21.66
N ILE A 29 -15.85 9.98 22.97
CA ILE A 29 -14.57 10.41 23.56
C ILE A 29 -13.51 9.31 23.39
N ALA A 30 -13.86 8.05 23.67
CA ALA A 30 -12.94 6.93 23.50
C ALA A 30 -12.52 6.74 22.02
N GLU A 31 -13.46 6.87 21.08
CA GLU A 31 -13.19 6.83 19.65
C GLU A 31 -12.33 8.01 19.18
N GLN A 32 -12.58 9.22 19.70
CA GLN A 32 -11.78 10.40 19.42
C GLN A 32 -10.33 10.20 19.89
N GLU A 33 -10.13 9.71 21.11
CA GLU A 33 -8.80 9.48 21.67
C GLU A 33 -8.04 8.41 20.88
N ARG A 34 -8.71 7.32 20.50
CA ARG A 34 -8.15 6.30 19.60
C ARG A 34 -7.72 6.91 18.27
N THR A 35 -8.57 7.74 17.67
CA THR A 35 -8.29 8.38 16.38
C THR A 35 -7.12 9.35 16.48
N ARG A 36 -7.07 10.16 17.54
CA ARG A 36 -5.96 11.08 17.83
C ARG A 36 -4.63 10.33 17.94
N LYS A 37 -4.60 9.20 18.65
CA LYS A 37 -3.41 8.35 18.78
C LYS A 37 -2.94 7.79 17.43
N ILE A 38 -3.87 7.33 16.58
CA ILE A 38 -3.54 6.88 15.22
C ILE A 38 -2.94 8.02 14.40
N MET A 39 -3.56 9.21 14.45
CA MET A 39 -3.06 10.38 13.73
C MET A 39 -1.64 10.75 14.16
N GLU A 40 -1.35 10.74 15.45
CA GLU A 40 -0.01 11.00 15.97
C GLU A 40 0.99 9.96 15.46
N GLN A 41 0.69 8.67 15.58
CA GLN A 41 1.55 7.59 15.07
C GLN A 41 1.84 7.76 13.58
N VAL A 42 0.81 8.02 12.77
CA VAL A 42 0.95 8.24 11.33
C VAL A 42 1.78 9.50 11.05
N LYS A 43 1.57 10.59 11.80
CA LYS A 43 2.36 11.83 11.65
C LYS A 43 3.84 11.58 11.96
N TYR A 44 4.15 10.83 13.01
CA TYR A 44 5.52 10.43 13.35
C TYR A 44 6.14 9.52 12.28
N LEU A 45 5.39 8.60 11.68
CA LEU A 45 5.88 7.75 10.59
C LEU A 45 6.13 8.55 9.30
N LEU A 46 5.24 9.50 8.99
CA LEU A 46 5.34 10.30 7.77
C LEU A 46 6.43 11.38 7.86
N ALA A 47 6.78 11.86 9.05
CA ALA A 47 7.75 12.94 9.21
C ALA A 47 9.18 12.57 8.74
N PRO A 48 9.77 11.42 9.12
CA PRO A 48 11.08 10.98 8.62
C PRO A 48 11.05 10.63 7.12
N ILE A 49 10.04 9.89 6.65
CA ILE A 49 9.93 9.43 5.25
C ILE A 49 9.83 10.63 4.29
N ARG A 50 9.19 11.72 4.70
CA ARG A 50 9.10 12.96 3.90
C ARG A 50 10.32 13.85 4.01
N LYS A 51 11.19 13.66 5.01
CA LYS A 51 12.41 14.47 5.24
C LYS A 51 13.71 13.78 4.83
N LEU A 52 13.66 12.53 4.38
CA LEU A 52 14.84 11.80 3.93
C LEU A 52 15.56 12.59 2.81
N PRO A 53 16.88 12.82 2.85
CA PRO A 53 17.61 13.45 1.75
C PRO A 53 17.52 12.63 0.45
N GLY A 54 17.74 13.28 -0.69
CA GLY A 54 17.68 12.62 -2.00
C GLY A 54 18.73 11.53 -2.15
N GLU A 55 19.91 11.72 -1.54
CA GLU A 55 21.04 10.81 -1.53
C GLU A 55 20.69 9.49 -0.83
N ILE A 56 20.05 9.58 0.34
CA ILE A 56 19.62 8.40 1.09
C ILE A 56 18.50 7.68 0.35
N LEU A 57 17.58 8.42 -0.27
CA LEU A 57 16.56 7.81 -1.12
C LEU A 57 17.19 7.10 -2.32
N GLY A 58 18.20 7.72 -2.95
CA GLY A 58 19.06 7.13 -3.98
C GLY A 58 19.66 5.81 -3.54
N TYR A 59 20.31 5.82 -2.38
CA TYR A 59 20.92 4.64 -1.78
C TYR A 59 19.90 3.51 -1.54
N VAL A 60 18.72 3.82 -0.99
CA VAL A 60 17.66 2.83 -0.79
C VAL A 60 17.23 2.21 -2.12
N PHE A 61 16.99 3.03 -3.14
CA PHE A 61 16.59 2.54 -4.46
C PHE A 61 17.69 1.67 -5.08
N ASP A 62 18.95 2.08 -5.01
CA ASP A 62 20.06 1.32 -5.57
C ASP A 62 20.27 -0.04 -4.88
N GLN A 63 20.20 -0.06 -3.54
CA GLN A 63 20.38 -1.28 -2.74
C GLN A 63 19.21 -2.25 -2.84
N CYS A 64 17.98 -1.75 -2.96
CA CYS A 64 16.79 -2.59 -3.00
C CYS A 64 16.40 -3.00 -4.42
N CYS A 65 16.77 -2.23 -5.45
CA CYS A 65 16.40 -2.48 -6.85
C CYS A 65 17.53 -3.18 -7.61
N ASP A 66 17.94 -4.35 -7.15
CA ASP A 66 18.98 -5.14 -7.82
C ASP A 66 18.49 -5.67 -9.18
N MET A 67 17.46 -6.54 -9.21
CA MET A 67 16.85 -7.00 -10.47
C MET A 67 15.32 -7.06 -10.36
N ASN A 68 14.63 -6.67 -11.43
CA ASN A 68 13.17 -6.79 -11.55
C ASN A 68 12.82 -8.08 -12.28
N GLN A 69 12.33 -9.06 -11.54
CA GLN A 69 11.98 -10.39 -11.99
C GLN A 69 10.63 -10.42 -12.71
N PHE A 70 10.65 -10.95 -13.93
CA PHE A 70 9.50 -11.31 -14.75
C PHE A 70 9.45 -12.83 -14.87
N LYS A 71 8.28 -13.43 -14.65
CA LYS A 71 8.08 -14.87 -14.82
C LYS A 71 7.52 -15.13 -16.21
N SER A 72 8.06 -16.13 -16.90
CA SER A 72 7.58 -16.52 -18.23
C SER A 72 6.39 -17.49 -18.19
N ILE A 73 6.27 -18.32 -17.14
CA ILE A 73 5.29 -19.41 -17.00
C ILE A 73 4.96 -19.66 -15.51
N GLY A 74 3.68 -19.89 -15.19
CA GLY A 74 3.12 -20.11 -13.84
C GLY A 74 2.25 -18.97 -13.26
N VAL A 75 1.14 -19.35 -12.61
CA VAL A 75 0.29 -18.46 -11.80
C VAL A 75 1.16 -17.75 -10.76
N ASP A 76 1.03 -16.43 -10.65
CA ASP A 76 1.65 -15.73 -9.53
C ASP A 76 1.05 -16.30 -8.24
N PRO A 77 1.86 -16.92 -7.35
CA PRO A 77 1.33 -17.36 -6.07
C PRO A 77 0.73 -16.15 -5.35
N PRO A 78 -0.17 -16.33 -4.36
CA PRO A 78 -0.69 -15.22 -3.58
C PRO A 78 0.48 -14.47 -2.92
N VAL A 79 0.93 -13.37 -3.54
CA VAL A 79 2.16 -12.71 -3.12
C VAL A 79 1.81 -11.67 -2.06
N ASP A 80 2.29 -11.91 -0.85
CA ASP A 80 2.34 -10.90 0.20
C ASP A 80 3.16 -9.67 -0.25
N PRO A 81 3.08 -8.52 0.45
CA PRO A 81 3.83 -7.32 0.09
C PRO A 81 5.34 -7.57 -0.06
N VAL A 82 5.88 -8.53 0.70
CA VAL A 82 7.30 -8.89 0.71
C VAL A 82 7.71 -9.57 -0.59
N GLY A 83 6.95 -10.53 -1.10
CA GLY A 83 7.27 -11.17 -2.37
C GLY A 83 7.11 -10.23 -3.58
N ARG A 84 6.23 -9.21 -3.51
CA ARG A 84 6.15 -8.17 -4.55
C ARG A 84 7.40 -7.31 -4.57
N LEU A 85 7.95 -6.96 -3.40
CA LEU A 85 9.22 -6.25 -3.29
C LEU A 85 10.38 -7.08 -3.87
N LYS A 86 10.39 -8.39 -3.61
CA LYS A 86 11.40 -9.31 -4.16
C LYS A 86 11.35 -9.47 -5.67
N THR A 87 10.16 -9.30 -6.27
CA THR A 87 9.97 -9.51 -7.71
C THR A 87 10.14 -8.23 -8.52
N LYS A 88 9.54 -7.10 -8.11
CA LYS A 88 9.60 -5.84 -8.86
C LYS A 88 9.90 -4.67 -7.93
N PRO A 89 11.11 -4.63 -7.34
CA PRO A 89 11.46 -3.65 -6.31
C PRO A 89 11.29 -2.20 -6.80
N ALA A 90 11.66 -1.89 -8.04
CA ALA A 90 11.53 -0.54 -8.58
C ALA A 90 10.06 -0.07 -8.63
N LEU A 91 9.13 -0.97 -8.97
CA LEU A 91 7.70 -0.67 -9.01
C LEU A 91 7.13 -0.49 -7.59
N VAL A 92 7.52 -1.37 -6.66
CA VAL A 92 7.04 -1.32 -5.27
C VAL A 92 7.54 -0.07 -4.56
N LEU A 93 8.84 0.26 -4.64
CA LEU A 93 9.39 1.46 -4.01
C LEU A 93 8.79 2.74 -4.61
N SER A 94 8.58 2.75 -5.94
CA SER A 94 7.92 3.88 -6.61
C SER A 94 6.44 4.03 -6.27
N SER A 95 5.83 3.05 -5.60
CA SER A 95 4.42 3.09 -5.16
C SER A 95 4.22 3.62 -3.73
N VAL A 96 5.30 3.79 -2.95
CA VAL A 96 5.24 4.19 -1.53
C VAL A 96 4.55 5.55 -1.34
N CYS A 97 4.99 6.58 -2.08
CA CYS A 97 4.35 7.90 -2.09
C CYS A 97 4.74 8.70 -3.34
N SER A 98 4.09 9.85 -3.56
CA SER A 98 4.36 10.72 -4.73
C SER A 98 5.81 11.20 -4.81
N ARG A 99 6.49 11.37 -3.68
CA ARG A 99 7.92 11.75 -3.65
C ARG A 99 8.80 10.60 -4.13
N TRP A 100 8.60 9.39 -3.61
CA TRP A 100 9.34 8.19 -4.03
C TRP A 100 9.07 7.87 -5.48
N ARG A 101 7.83 8.05 -5.96
CA ARG A 101 7.49 7.89 -7.37
C ARG A 101 8.28 8.85 -8.27
N ARG A 102 8.29 10.15 -7.96
CA ARG A 102 9.05 11.15 -8.75
C ARG A 102 10.53 10.83 -8.75
N PHE A 103 11.07 10.43 -7.60
CA PHE A 103 12.47 10.07 -7.47
C PHE A 103 12.82 8.80 -8.25
N GLY A 104 12.05 7.72 -8.11
CA GLY A 104 12.25 6.50 -8.90
C GLY A 104 12.14 6.71 -10.40
N LEU A 105 11.24 7.60 -10.88
CA LEU A 105 11.14 7.97 -12.29
C LEU A 105 12.32 8.81 -12.80
N SER A 106 13.08 9.44 -11.90
CA SER A 106 14.33 10.15 -12.25
C SER A 106 15.54 9.23 -12.36
N LEU A 107 15.41 7.96 -11.93
CA LEU A 107 16.46 6.95 -11.97
C LEU A 107 16.16 5.92 -13.07
N PRO A 108 16.48 6.17 -14.35
CA PRO A 108 16.19 5.20 -15.42
C PRO A 108 16.88 3.84 -15.20
N GLN A 109 18.04 3.81 -14.54
CA GLN A 109 18.83 2.60 -14.31
C GLN A 109 18.10 1.52 -13.50
N ILE A 110 17.23 1.89 -12.53
CA ILE A 110 16.52 0.89 -11.70
C ILE A 110 15.42 0.16 -12.48
N TRP A 111 14.93 0.77 -13.58
CA TRP A 111 13.93 0.17 -14.46
C TRP A 111 14.59 -0.71 -15.53
N ALA A 112 15.87 -0.46 -15.82
CA ALA A 112 16.63 -1.17 -16.84
C ALA A 112 17.16 -2.54 -16.37
N ARG A 113 17.17 -2.78 -15.06
CA ARG A 113 17.59 -4.04 -14.41
C ARG A 113 16.46 -5.06 -14.44
N ILE A 114 16.42 -5.93 -15.46
CA ILE A 114 15.30 -6.83 -15.77
C ILE A 114 15.79 -8.28 -15.77
N ALA A 115 15.24 -9.14 -14.92
CA ALA A 115 15.58 -10.57 -14.93
C ALA A 115 14.38 -11.41 -15.36
N PHE A 116 14.61 -12.47 -16.12
CA PHE A 116 13.56 -13.44 -16.45
C PHE A 116 13.75 -14.72 -15.65
N LYS A 117 12.73 -15.11 -14.88
CA LYS A 117 12.67 -16.42 -14.22
C LYS A 117 11.79 -17.34 -15.04
N MET A 118 12.42 -18.34 -15.65
CA MET A 118 11.73 -19.40 -16.36
C MET A 118 11.39 -20.51 -15.35
N THR A 119 10.10 -20.70 -15.08
CA THR A 119 9.62 -21.84 -14.29
C THR A 119 9.13 -22.91 -15.26
N GLN A 120 9.78 -24.07 -15.26
CA GLN A 120 9.30 -25.23 -16.01
C GLN A 120 7.93 -25.63 -15.47
N ALA A 121 6.92 -25.72 -16.34
CA ALA A 121 5.63 -26.29 -15.99
C ALA A 121 5.85 -27.78 -15.69
N GLN A 122 5.65 -28.20 -14.44
CA GLN A 122 5.80 -29.61 -14.07
C GLN A 122 4.62 -30.48 -14.54
N ASP A 123 3.55 -29.88 -15.04
CA ASP A 123 2.43 -30.62 -15.63
C ASP A 123 2.12 -30.06 -17.02
N GLY A 124 2.11 -30.93 -18.03
CA GLY A 124 1.89 -30.62 -19.45
C GLY A 124 0.49 -30.12 -19.82
N SER A 125 -0.22 -29.45 -18.92
CA SER A 125 -1.48 -28.76 -19.22
C SER A 125 -1.22 -27.27 -19.42
N LEU A 126 -0.69 -26.92 -20.60
CA LEU A 126 -0.66 -25.53 -21.04
C LEU A 126 -2.06 -25.16 -21.55
N THR A 127 -2.93 -24.67 -20.68
CA THR A 127 -4.02 -23.80 -21.14
C THR A 127 -3.41 -22.44 -21.47
N THR A 128 -2.96 -22.32 -22.72
CA THR A 128 -2.45 -21.08 -23.31
C THR A 128 -3.59 -20.08 -23.46
N ASP A 129 -4.05 -19.50 -22.36
CA ASP A 129 -4.91 -18.32 -22.41
C ASP A 129 -4.05 -17.09 -22.70
N GLN A 130 -4.40 -16.34 -23.74
CA GLN A 130 -3.71 -15.13 -24.15
C GLN A 130 -3.70 -14.07 -23.04
N SER A 131 -4.72 -14.08 -22.17
CA SER A 131 -4.81 -13.19 -20.99
C SER A 131 -3.64 -13.38 -20.00
N TYR A 132 -3.04 -14.57 -20.00
CA TYR A 132 -1.94 -14.95 -19.12
C TYR A 132 -0.64 -14.14 -19.41
N TYR A 133 -0.38 -13.83 -20.69
CA TYR A 133 0.81 -13.10 -21.11
C TYR A 133 0.64 -11.58 -21.10
N GLU A 134 -0.60 -11.07 -21.07
CA GLU A 134 -0.86 -9.62 -21.18
C GLU A 134 -0.33 -8.81 -20.00
N ARG A 135 -0.49 -9.30 -18.76
CA ARG A 135 -0.07 -8.54 -17.56
C ARG A 135 1.44 -8.45 -17.44
N PRO A 136 2.22 -9.55 -17.60
CA PRO A 136 3.67 -9.46 -17.69
C PRO A 136 4.13 -8.55 -18.84
N ALA A 137 3.49 -8.63 -20.02
CA ALA A 137 3.84 -7.81 -21.18
C ALA A 137 3.64 -6.31 -20.92
N LYS A 138 2.45 -5.89 -20.45
CA LYS A 138 2.18 -4.48 -20.10
C LYS A 138 3.14 -3.94 -19.05
N THR A 139 3.47 -4.76 -18.05
CA THR A 139 4.43 -4.37 -17.02
C THR A 139 5.84 -4.27 -17.59
N LEU A 140 6.24 -5.18 -18.48
CA LEU A 140 7.55 -5.13 -19.12
C LEU A 140 7.69 -3.89 -20.00
N THR A 141 6.67 -3.57 -20.81
CA THR A 141 6.61 -2.34 -21.61
C THR A 141 6.83 -1.10 -20.74
N LEU A 142 6.13 -1.03 -19.60
CA LEU A 142 6.29 0.07 -18.64
C LEU A 142 7.74 0.22 -18.13
N PHE A 143 8.42 -0.90 -17.88
CA PHE A 143 9.81 -0.90 -17.42
C PHE A 143 10.76 -0.42 -18.52
N VAL A 144 10.56 -0.88 -19.75
CA VAL A 144 11.34 -0.44 -20.91
C VAL A 144 11.14 1.07 -21.14
N GLU A 145 9.90 1.56 -21.13
CA GLU A 145 9.60 3.00 -21.25
C GLU A 145 10.30 3.85 -20.18
N ARG A 146 10.29 3.38 -18.92
CA ARG A 146 10.91 4.10 -17.80
C ARG A 146 12.43 4.01 -17.77
N SER A 147 13.01 3.03 -18.46
CA SER A 147 14.46 2.89 -18.64
C SER A 147 15.03 3.96 -19.59
N LYS A 148 14.19 4.62 -20.39
CA LYS A 148 14.60 5.67 -21.34
C LYS A 148 15.74 5.17 -22.25
N GLN A 149 16.85 5.91 -22.31
CA GLN A 149 18.05 5.57 -23.08
C GLN A 149 19.09 4.78 -22.27
N HIS A 150 18.78 4.40 -21.02
CA HIS A 150 19.71 3.63 -20.20
C HIS A 150 19.82 2.20 -20.75
N PRO A 151 21.04 1.64 -20.91
CA PRO A 151 21.23 0.26 -21.35
C PRO A 151 20.50 -0.73 -20.43
N LEU A 152 19.84 -1.73 -21.02
CA LEU A 152 19.19 -2.80 -20.26
C LEU A 152 20.26 -3.72 -19.64
N THR A 153 20.06 -4.06 -18.37
CA THR A 153 20.82 -5.08 -17.66
C THR A 153 19.90 -6.29 -17.54
N ILE A 154 20.24 -7.38 -18.22
CA ILE A 154 19.42 -8.60 -18.33
C ILE A 154 20.12 -9.78 -17.67
#